data_AF-A0A438MS08-F1
#
_entry.id   AF-A0A438MS08-F1
#
_cell.length_a   1.000
_cell.length_b   1.000
_cell.length_c   1.000
_cell.angle_alpha   90.00
_cell.angle_beta   90.00
_cell.angle_gamma   90.00
#
_symmetry.space_group_name_H-M   'P 1'
#
loop_
_entity.id
_entity.type
_entity.pdbx_description
1 polymer ?
#
loop_
_entity_poly.entity_id
_entity_poly.type
_entity_poly.pdbx_seq_one_letter_code
_entity_poly.pdbx_strand_id
1 'polypeptide(L)'
;MVQPTILHPNVQINDITTAFRAATSTLKPGQLVKDEHFTLFEAVSALEIGDPKMDSGCYPGEEAEEDYDFATAFSADELIWLMDELICREACL
;
A
#
# COMPACT_ATOMS: atom_id res chain seq x y z
N MET A 1 -31.79 8.52 -2.06
CA MET A 1 -31.06 9.70 -1.57
C MET A 1 -30.13 9.22 -0.47
N VAL A 2 -28.81 9.33 -0.65
CA VAL A 2 -27.84 8.89 0.38
C VAL A 2 -27.83 9.94 1.48
N GLN A 3 -28.01 9.54 2.74
CA GLN A 3 -27.91 10.48 3.85
C GLN A 3 -26.44 10.74 4.16
N PRO A 4 -26.03 12.02 4.32
CA PRO A 4 -24.66 12.33 4.67
C PRO A 4 -24.34 12.08 6.14
N THR A 5 -23.18 11.50 6.40
CA THR A 5 -22.57 11.43 7.74
C THR A 5 -21.59 12.59 7.89
N ILE A 6 -21.77 13.42 8.92
CA ILE A 6 -20.83 14.50 9.26
C ILE A 6 -19.75 13.91 10.18
N LEU A 7 -18.50 13.84 9.69
CA LEU A 7 -17.35 13.40 10.48
C LEU A 7 -16.62 14.55 11.17
N HIS A 8 -16.63 15.73 10.54
CA HIS A 8 -16.04 16.97 11.04
C HIS A 8 -16.90 18.13 10.53
N PRO A 9 -16.94 19.31 11.19
CA PRO A 9 -17.78 20.44 10.76
C PRO A 9 -17.66 20.83 9.27
N ASN A 10 -16.51 20.54 8.64
CA ASN A 10 -16.23 20.80 7.23
C ASN A 10 -16.08 19.53 6.37
N VAL A 11 -16.39 18.34 6.90
CA VAL A 11 -16.27 17.07 6.18
C VAL A 11 -17.58 16.31 6.27
N GLN A 12 -18.27 16.29 5.14
CA GLN A 12 -19.48 15.53 4.90
C GLN A 12 -19.15 14.31 4.02
N ILE A 13 -19.47 13.11 4.50
CA ILE A 13 -19.28 11.86 3.76
C ILE A 13 -20.62 11.29 3.35
N ASN A 14 -20.74 10.91 2.07
CA ASN A 14 -21.90 10.19 1.55
C ASN A 14 -21.48 8.77 1.20
N ASP A 15 -22.16 7.77 1.77
CA ASP A 15 -21.95 6.37 1.38
C ASP A 15 -22.54 6.09 -0.01
N ILE A 16 -21.67 5.98 -1.01
CA ILE A 16 -22.07 5.70 -2.39
C ILE A 16 -22.02 4.21 -2.75
N THR A 17 -21.79 3.30 -1.80
CA THR A 17 -21.52 1.87 -2.08
C THR A 17 -22.60 1.24 -2.96
N THR A 18 -23.88 1.41 -2.59
CA THR A 18 -25.01 0.83 -3.36
C THR A 18 -25.16 1.49 -4.73
N ALA A 19 -25.02 2.81 -4.81
CA ALA A 19 -25.14 3.55 -6.07
C ALA A 19 -24.02 3.17 -7.05
N PHE A 20 -22.79 3.05 -6.54
CA PHE A 20 -21.62 2.67 -7.32
C PHE A 20 -21.76 1.23 -7.85
N ARG A 21 -22.13 0.27 -7.00
CA ARG A 21 -22.39 -1.13 -7.42
C ARG A 21 -23.50 -1.24 -8.47
N ALA A 22 -24.57 -0.45 -8.32
CA ALA A 22 -25.64 -0.43 -9.31
C ALA A 22 -25.15 0.11 -10.67
N ALA A 23 -24.36 1.20 -10.66
CA ALA A 23 -23.80 1.76 -11.89
C ALA A 23 -22.84 0.77 -12.58
N THR A 24 -21.91 0.15 -11.84
CA THR A 24 -20.94 -0.79 -12.41
C THR A 24 -21.59 -2.07 -12.94
N SER A 25 -22.73 -2.49 -12.39
CA SER A 25 -23.48 -3.66 -12.89
C SER A 25 -24.01 -3.52 -14.32
N THR A 26 -24.06 -2.28 -14.85
CA THR A 26 -24.51 -2.01 -16.22
C THR A 26 -23.41 -2.18 -17.27
N LEU A 27 -22.15 -2.31 -16.85
CA LEU A 27 -21.00 -2.49 -17.74
C LEU A 27 -20.97 -3.91 -18.31
N LYS A 28 -20.70 -4.02 -19.61
CA LYS A 28 -20.47 -5.30 -20.28
C LYS A 28 -19.01 -5.73 -20.13
N PRO A 29 -18.71 -7.05 -20.20
CA PRO A 29 -17.33 -7.53 -20.25
C PRO A 29 -16.51 -6.81 -21.33
N GLY A 30 -15.30 -6.37 -20.98
CA GLY A 30 -14.41 -5.61 -21.86
C GLY A 30 -14.65 -4.09 -21.85
N GLN A 31 -15.66 -3.58 -21.16
CA GLN A 31 -15.84 -2.14 -20.95
C GLN A 31 -15.06 -1.67 -19.72
N LEU A 32 -14.44 -0.50 -19.84
CA LEU A 32 -13.71 0.16 -18.77
C LEU A 32 -14.04 1.65 -18.77
N VAL A 33 -14.37 2.19 -17.61
CA VAL A 33 -14.53 3.63 -17.41
C VAL A 33 -13.21 4.17 -16.85
N LYS A 34 -12.54 5.01 -17.63
CA LYS A 34 -11.28 5.67 -17.27
C LYS A 34 -11.22 7.04 -17.92
N ASP A 35 -10.30 7.88 -17.45
CA ASP A 35 -9.96 9.10 -18.16
C ASP A 35 -9.45 8.80 -19.58
N GLU A 36 -9.66 9.71 -20.53
CA GLU A 36 -9.23 9.55 -21.92
C GLU A 36 -7.70 9.39 -22.03
N HIS A 37 -6.94 10.11 -21.21
CA HIS A 37 -5.49 10.20 -21.27
C HIS A 37 -4.80 9.10 -20.43
N PHE A 38 -5.52 8.49 -19.49
CA PHE A 38 -4.99 7.41 -18.67
C PHE A 38 -4.78 6.14 -19.51
N THR A 39 -3.58 5.58 -19.50
CA THR A 39 -3.26 4.37 -20.27
C THR A 39 -3.30 3.12 -19.41
N LEU A 40 -3.63 1.97 -20.01
CA LEU A 40 -3.56 0.70 -19.29
C LEU A 40 -2.13 0.28 -18.97
N PHE A 41 -1.15 0.83 -19.69
CA PHE A 41 0.25 0.60 -19.38
C PHE A 41 0.64 1.23 -18.03
N GLU A 42 0.14 2.43 -17.71
CA GLU A 42 0.35 3.04 -16.40
C GLU A 42 -0.32 2.22 -15.27
N ALA A 43 -1.42 1.52 -15.57
CA ALA A 43 -2.10 0.69 -14.59
C ALA A 43 -1.32 -0.58 -14.19
N VAL A 44 -0.36 -1.05 -15.00
CA VAL A 44 0.35 -2.32 -14.71
C VAL A 44 1.28 -2.23 -13.50
N SER A 45 1.66 -1.02 -13.08
CA SER A 45 2.47 -0.80 -11.89
C SER A 45 1.63 -0.57 -10.63
N ALA A 46 0.29 -0.65 -10.72
CA ALA A 46 -0.58 -0.48 -9.56
C ALA A 46 -0.40 -1.64 -8.57
N LEU A 47 -0.37 -1.31 -7.27
CA LEU A 47 -0.39 -2.30 -6.20
C LEU A 47 -1.84 -2.76 -5.96
N GLU A 48 -2.01 -4.06 -5.74
CA GLU A 48 -3.30 -4.68 -5.46
C GLU A 48 -3.42 -4.99 -3.96
N ILE A 49 -4.38 -4.33 -3.29
CA ILE A 49 -4.67 -4.58 -1.88
C ILE A 49 -5.27 -5.98 -1.72
N GLY A 50 -4.79 -6.74 -0.74
CA GLY A 50 -5.25 -8.11 -0.47
C GLY A 50 -4.47 -9.19 -1.21
N ASP A 51 -3.57 -8.84 -2.13
CA ASP A 51 -2.67 -9.80 -2.78
C ASP A 51 -1.40 -9.99 -1.94
N PRO A 52 -1.03 -11.21 -1.50
CA PRO A 52 0.12 -11.43 -0.62
C PRO A 52 1.49 -11.04 -1.18
N LYS A 53 1.63 -10.88 -2.51
CA LYS A 53 2.89 -10.50 -3.16
C LYS A 53 2.94 -9.02 -3.52
N MET A 54 1.79 -8.39 -3.70
CA MET A 54 1.68 -6.99 -4.11
C MET A 54 1.32 -6.05 -2.96
N ASP A 55 0.76 -6.58 -1.86
CA ASP A 55 0.35 -5.83 -0.68
C ASP A 55 1.30 -6.09 0.50
N SER A 56 2.11 -5.09 0.85
CA SER A 56 2.98 -5.15 2.03
C SER A 56 2.18 -5.23 3.35
N GLY A 57 0.94 -4.75 3.36
CA GLY A 57 0.03 -4.91 4.50
C GLY A 57 -0.49 -6.34 4.66
N CYS A 58 -0.37 -7.17 3.63
CA CYS A 58 -0.69 -8.60 3.70
C CYS A 58 0.51 -9.46 4.09
N TYR A 59 1.71 -8.88 4.24
CA TYR A 59 2.92 -9.61 4.59
C TYR A 59 2.79 -10.15 6.03
N PRO A 60 2.75 -11.49 6.22
CA PRO A 60 2.64 -12.09 7.54
C PRO A 60 4.02 -12.28 8.21
N GLY A 61 5.08 -11.70 7.66
CA GLY A 61 6.46 -12.01 8.05
C GLY A 61 6.79 -11.59 9.48
N GLU A 62 7.72 -12.38 10.01
CA GLU A 62 8.05 -12.66 11.39
C GLU A 62 8.02 -11.43 12.30
N GLU A 63 7.27 -11.55 13.41
CA GLU A 63 7.37 -10.73 14.62
C GLU A 63 7.63 -9.25 14.32
N ALA A 64 6.56 -8.46 14.17
CA ALA A 64 6.56 -6.99 14.15
C ALA A 64 7.91 -6.45 14.60
N GLU A 65 8.75 -6.03 13.63
CA GLU A 65 10.13 -5.60 13.85
C GLU A 65 10.20 -4.93 15.22
N GLU A 66 10.82 -5.60 16.20
CA GLU A 66 10.91 -5.04 17.55
C GLU A 66 11.47 -3.63 17.38
N ASP A 67 10.76 -2.63 17.91
CA ASP A 67 11.17 -1.22 17.78
C ASP A 67 12.64 -1.09 18.22
N TYR A 68 13.54 -1.01 17.25
CA TYR A 68 14.97 -1.01 17.53
C TYR A 68 15.37 0.37 18.05
N ASP A 69 15.88 0.43 19.28
CA ASP A 69 16.35 1.68 19.86
C ASP A 69 17.72 2.07 19.29
N PHE A 70 17.72 3.01 18.35
CA PHE A 70 18.92 3.60 17.77
C PHE A 70 19.81 4.37 18.76
N ALA A 71 19.33 4.66 19.97
CA ALA A 71 20.14 5.25 21.04
C ALA A 71 21.03 4.22 21.76
N THR A 72 20.85 2.92 21.49
CA THR A 72 21.68 1.86 22.04
C THR A 72 23.13 2.03 21.60
N ALA A 73 24.06 2.00 22.55
CA ALA A 73 25.49 2.10 22.26
C ALA A 73 26.01 0.81 21.61
N PHE A 74 26.78 0.95 20.53
CA PHE A 74 27.43 -0.16 19.85
C PHE A 74 28.85 -0.39 20.37
N SER A 75 29.24 -1.64 20.48
CA SER A 75 30.65 -2.02 20.53
C SER A 75 31.32 -1.85 19.17
N ALA A 76 32.65 -1.80 19.16
CA ALA A 76 33.42 -1.73 17.91
C ALA A 76 33.18 -2.96 17.02
N ASP A 77 33.03 -4.14 17.62
CA ASP A 77 32.80 -5.39 16.90
C ASP A 77 31.41 -5.41 16.23
N GLU A 78 30.37 -4.96 16.94
CA GLU A 78 29.01 -4.84 16.38
C GLU A 78 28.97 -3.83 15.23
N LEU A 79 29.67 -2.71 15.35
CA LEU A 79 29.76 -1.72 14.28
C LEU A 79 30.47 -2.28 13.05
N ILE A 80 31.58 -2.99 13.23
CA ILE A 80 32.31 -3.64 12.13
C ILE A 80 31.43 -4.69 11.46
N TRP A 81 30.71 -5.51 12.23
CA TRP A 81 29.77 -6.49 11.70
C TRP A 81 28.65 -5.84 10.88
N LEU A 82 28.05 -4.75 11.38
CA LEU A 82 27.03 -4.01 10.65
C LEU A 82 27.59 -3.44 9.34
N MET A 83 28.79 -2.87 9.38
CA MET A 83 29.45 -2.35 8.17
C MET A 83 29.70 -3.45 7.13
N ASP A 84 30.15 -4.62 7.57
CA ASP A 84 30.39 -5.78 6.69
C ASP A 84 29.09 -6.27 6.03
N GLU A 85 28.01 -6.41 6.80
CA GLU A 85 26.69 -6.81 6.29
C GLU A 85 26.12 -5.79 5.30
N LEU A 86 26.26 -4.49 5.57
CA LEU A 86 25.83 -3.43 4.65
C LEU A 86 26.57 -3.51 3.31
N ILE A 87 27.89 -3.68 3.36
CA ILE A 87 28.72 -3.81 2.16
C ILE A 87 28.38 -5.09 1.39
N CYS A 88 28.18 -6.23 2.08
CA CYS A 88 27.77 -7.47 1.44
C CYS A 88 26.44 -7.33 0.70
N ARG A 89 25.45 -6.66 1.29
CA ARG A 89 24.14 -6.41 0.67
C ARG A 89 24.22 -5.46 -0.51
N GLU A 90 25.13 -4.49 -0.50
CA GLU A 90 25.36 -3.60 -1.65
C GLU A 90 26.08 -4.33 -2.80
N ALA A 91 27.07 -5.17 -2.49
CA ALA A 91 27.89 -5.84 -3.49
C ALA A 91 27.24 -7.08 -4.12
N CYS A 92 26.25 -7.70 -3.47
CA CYS A 92 25.58 -8.93 -3.94
C CYS A 92 24.24 -8.68 -4.65
N LEU A 93 23.87 -7.42 -4.92
CA LEU A 93 22.76 -7.05 -5.82
C LEU A 93 23.15 -7.22 -7.30
#